data_AF-A0A7J8VAZ9-F1
#
_entry.id   AF-A0A7J8VAZ9-F1
#
_cell.length_a   1.000
_cell.length_b   1.000
_cell.length_c   1.000
_cell.angle_alpha   90.00
_cell.angle_beta   90.00
_cell.angle_gamma   90.00
#
_symmetry.space_group_name_H-M   'P 1'
#
loop_
_entity.id
_entity.type
_entity.pdbx_description
1 polymer ?
#
loop_
_entity_poly.entity_id
_entity_poly.type
_entity_poly.pdbx_seq_one_letter_code
_entity_poly.pdbx_strand_id
1 'polypeptide(L)' 'MERKDILKAVQSYTIEKGISEEKARNHVKELISNSWKKINEEILDSRFSRVIVNLSKNMARTAQCIYQ' A
#
# COMPACT_ATOMS: atom_id res chain seq x y z
N MET A 1 20.44 19.50 -1.56
CA MET A 1 20.29 18.92 -0.22
C MET A 1 19.37 17.73 -0.35
N GLU A 2 19.91 16.52 -0.46
CA GLU A 2 19.07 15.32 -0.45
C GLU A 2 18.48 15.17 0.96
N ARG A 3 17.15 15.09 1.05
CA ARG A 3 16.47 14.81 2.32
C ARG A 3 16.86 13.39 2.71
N LYS A 4 17.43 13.19 3.92
CA LYS A 4 17.73 11.87 4.49
C LYS A 4 16.43 11.12 4.82
N ASP A 5 15.62 10.84 3.81
CA ASP A 5 14.43 10.01 3.93
C ASP A 5 14.84 8.53 3.89
N ILE A 6 14.06 7.70 4.58
CA ILE A 6 14.16 6.24 4.48
C ILE A 6 13.84 5.83 3.04
N LEU A 7 14.51 4.78 2.53
CA LEU A 7 14.25 4.23 1.20
C LEU A 7 12.76 3.98 0.97
N LYS A 8 12.20 4.57 -0.09
CA LYS A 8 10.81 4.36 -0.48
C LYS A 8 10.60 2.89 -0.88
N ALA A 9 9.39 2.36 -0.72
CA ALA A 9 9.08 0.96 -1.00
C ALA A 9 9.63 0.45 -2.35
N VAL A 10 9.50 1.24 -3.42
CA VAL A 10 10.06 0.93 -4.75
C VAL A 10 11.59 0.83 -4.71
N GLN A 11 12.26 1.83 -4.13
CA GLN A 11 13.73 1.87 -4.05
C GLN A 11 14.28 0.74 -3.18
N SER A 12 13.63 0.48 -2.04
CA SER A 12 13.95 -0.65 -1.17
C SER A 12 13.86 -1.97 -1.93
N TYR A 13 12.78 -2.18 -2.68
CA TYR A 13 12.57 -3.43 -3.44
C TYR A 13 13.54 -3.58 -4.62
N THR A 14 13.87 -2.49 -5.32
CA THR A 14 14.93 -2.46 -6.34
C THR A 14 16.26 -2.92 -5.75
N ILE A 15 16.67 -2.36 -4.60
CA ILE A 15 17.94 -2.69 -3.94
C ILE A 15 17.93 -4.14 -3.44
N GLU A 16 16.85 -4.57 -2.79
CA GLU A 16 16.75 -5.91 -2.21
C GLU A 16 16.74 -7.01 -3.27
N LYS A 17 16.04 -6.80 -4.39
CA LYS A 17 15.87 -7.81 -5.44
C LYS A 17 16.78 -7.63 -6.65
N GLY A 18 17.53 -6.53 -6.73
CA GLY A 18 18.40 -6.22 -7.87
C GLY A 18 17.64 -6.06 -9.19
N ILE A 19 16.39 -5.58 -9.16
CA ILE A 19 15.53 -5.46 -10.35
C ILE A 19 15.42 -4.01 -10.83
N SER A 20 14.88 -3.80 -12.03
CA SER A 20 14.61 -2.45 -12.53
C SER A 20 13.52 -1.75 -11.72
N GLU A 21 13.60 -0.42 -11.67
CA GLU A 21 12.60 0.41 -10.96
C GLU A 21 11.18 0.19 -11.51
N GLU A 22 11.03 -0.01 -12.83
CA GLU A 22 9.75 -0.33 -13.45
C GLU A 22 9.14 -1.63 -12.90
N LYS A 23 9.94 -2.70 -12.82
CA LYS A 23 9.49 -3.98 -12.25
C LYS A 23 9.15 -3.82 -10.77
N ALA A 24 9.94 -3.03 -10.02
CA ALA A 24 9.66 -2.74 -8.62
C ALA A 24 8.35 -1.94 -8.44
N ARG A 25 8.09 -0.95 -9.30
CA ARG A 25 6.82 -0.20 -9.29
C ARG A 25 5.63 -1.08 -9.59
N ASN A 26 5.73 -1.97 -10.58
CA ASN A 26 4.67 -2.91 -10.92
C ASN A 26 4.39 -3.86 -9.75
N HIS A 27 5.44 -4.36 -9.08
CA HIS A 27 5.28 -5.17 -7.89
C HIS A 27 4.59 -4.41 -6.73
N VAL A 28 4.98 -3.16 -6.47
CA VAL A 28 4.31 -2.34 -5.43
C VAL A 28 2.84 -2.11 -5.76
N LYS A 29 2.49 -1.88 -7.04
CA LYS A 29 1.08 -1.79 -7.47
C LYS A 29 0.32 -3.10 -7.23
N GLU A 30 0.94 -4.23 -7.49
CA GLU A 30 0.37 -5.55 -7.21
C GLU A 30 0.14 -5.75 -5.70
N LEU A 31 1.11 -5.38 -4.85
CA LEU A 31 0.98 -5.43 -3.40
C LEU A 31 -0.18 -4.56 -2.90
N ILE A 32 -0.38 -3.36 -3.47
CA ILE A 32 -1.52 -2.50 -3.15
C ILE A 32 -2.84 -3.18 -3.52
N SER A 33 -2.94 -3.76 -4.73
CA SER A 33 -4.13 -4.48 -5.18
C SER A 33 -4.45 -5.70 -4.30
N ASN A 34 -3.44 -6.49 -3.94
CA ASN A 34 -3.60 -7.63 -3.06
C ASN A 34 -3.97 -7.21 -1.63
N SER A 35 -3.46 -6.08 -1.15
CA SER A 35 -3.85 -5.51 0.15
C SER A 35 -5.31 -5.09 0.16
N TRP A 36 -5.83 -4.54 -0.95
CA TRP A 36 -7.25 -4.23 -1.08
C TRP A 36 -8.16 -5.44 -1.01
N LYS A 37 -7.77 -6.57 -1.63
CA LYS A 37 -8.52 -7.82 -1.53
C LYS A 37 -8.65 -8.27 -0.08
N LYS A 38 -7.53 -8.28 0.66
CA LYS A 38 -7.51 -8.60 2.09
C LYS A 38 -8.37 -7.65 2.92
N ILE A 39 -8.27 -6.33 2.70
CA ILE A 39 -9.12 -5.36 3.40
C ILE A 39 -10.60 -5.67 3.13
N ASN A 40 -10.99 -5.95 1.88
CA ASN A 40 -12.37 -6.25 1.54
C ASN A 40 -12.86 -7.55 2.19
N GLU A 41 -12.03 -8.59 2.24
CA GLU A 41 -12.32 -9.87 2.92
C GLU A 41 -12.51 -9.66 4.42
N GLU A 42 -11.58 -8.98 5.09
CA GLU A 42 -11.64 -8.70 6.53
C GLU A 42 -12.83 -7.83 6.93
N ILE A 43 -13.32 -6.98 6.02
CA ILE A 43 -14.52 -6.17 6.25
C ILE A 43 -15.78 -7.02 6.34
N LEU A 44 -15.83 -8.15 5.62
CA LEU A 44 -17.00 -9.03 5.59
C LEU A 44 -17.15 -9.81 6.89
N ASP A 45 -16.05 -10.19 7.55
CA ASP A 45 -16.04 -10.96 8.81
C ASP A 45 -15.53 -10.14 10.01
N SER A 46 -15.61 -8.81 9.91
CA SER A 46 -15.00 -7.94 10.91
C SER A 46 -15.71 -8.04 12.27
N ARG A 47 -14.94 -8.35 13.32
CA ARG A 47 -15.40 -8.23 14.72
C ARG A 47 -15.37 -6.79 15.25
N PHE A 48 -14.84 -5.85 14.47
CA PHE A 48 -14.74 -4.44 14.85
C PHE A 48 -16.04 -3.69 14.56
N SER A 49 -16.21 -2.54 15.21
CA SER A 49 -17.36 -1.67 14.92
C SER A 49 -17.31 -1.14 13.48
N ARG A 50 -18.48 -0.94 12.89
CA ARG A 50 -18.63 -0.40 11.54
C ARG A 50 -17.92 0.95 11.35
N VAL A 51 -17.79 1.74 12.42
CA VAL A 51 -17.08 3.03 12.42
C VAL A 51 -15.59 2.82 12.17
N ILE A 52 -14.94 1.91 12.91
CA ILE A 52 -13.50 1.61 12.75
C ILE A 52 -13.24 1.07 11.34
N VAL A 53 -14.06 0.12 10.90
CA VAL A 53 -13.97 -0.46 9.55
C VAL A 53 -14.04 0.62 8.46
N ASN A 54 -15.02 1.51 8.55
CA ASN A 54 -15.17 2.59 7.56
C ASN A 54 -14.01 3.58 7.61
N LEU A 55 -13.51 3.91 8.80
CA LEU A 55 -12.37 4.80 8.97
C LEU A 55 -11.12 4.23 8.29
N SER A 56 -10.74 2.99 8.59
CA SER A 56 -9.56 2.33 8.01
C SER A 56 -9.65 2.26 6.48
N LYS A 57 -10.80 1.87 5.94
CA LYS A 57 -11.05 1.83 4.49
C LYS A 57 -10.92 3.21 3.85
N ASN A 58 -11.48 4.25 4.46
CA ASN A 58 -11.43 5.59 3.92
C ASN A 58 -10.02 6.17 3.97
N MET A 59 -9.24 5.90 5.02
CA MET A 59 -7.83 6.27 5.09
C MET A 59 -7.03 5.68 3.92
N ALA A 60 -7.23 4.39 3.62
CA ALA A 60 -6.56 3.75 2.48
C ALA A 60 -6.95 4.40 1.15
N ARG A 61 -8.23 4.74 0.95
CA ARG A 61 -8.71 5.44 -0.26
C ARG A 61 -8.13 6.84 -0.38
N THR A 62 -8.08 7.60 0.72
CA THR A 62 -7.52 8.95 0.71
C THR A 62 -6.05 8.93 0.34
N ALA A 63 -5.26 8.01 0.91
CA ALA A 63 -3.86 7.86 0.54
C ALA A 63 -3.70 7.53 -0.96
N GLN A 64 -4.51 6.62 -1.51
CA GLN A 64 -4.46 6.32 -2.94
C GLN A 64 -4.87 7.50 -3.82
N CYS A 65 -5.97 8.19 -3.48
CA CYS A 65 -6.47 9.33 -4.24
C CYS A 65 -5.42 10.45 -4.35
N ILE A 66 -4.59 10.62 -3.32
CA ILE A 66 -3.55 11.67 -3.28
C ILE A 66 -2.26 11.22 -3.99
N TYR A 67 -1.89 9.94 -3.92
CA TYR A 67 -0.53 9.48 -4.25
C TYR A 67 -0.42 8.43 -5.37
N GLN A 68 -1.52 7.85 -5.87
CA GLN A 68 -1.49 6.98 -7.06
C GLN A 68 -1.64 7.78 -8.33
#